data_AF-A0A9P0YU90-F1
#
_entry.id   AF-A0A9P0YU90-F1
#
_cell.length_a   1.000
_cell.length_b   1.000
_cell.length_c   1.000
_cell.angle_alpha   90.00
_cell.angle_beta   90.00
_cell.angle_gamma   90.00
#
_symmetry.space_group_name_H-M   'P 1'
#
loop_
_entity.id
_entity.type
_entity.pdbx_description
1 polymer ?
#
loop_
_entity_poly.entity_id
_entity_poly.type
_entity_poly.pdbx_seq_one_letter_code
_entity_poly.pdbx_strand_id
1 'polypeptide(L)'
;MEFPSMPRPDRSLISESQNRLLHDELNYDRPSLAAEHLYLLSTMTVEQRNINETIMQCVTEDRGGVFFLYGYGGTGKTYIWRAISACIRSKGEIVLTVASSAIASLLIPGGHTAHSRFAIPINVNEDSEE
;
A
#
# COMPACT_ATOMS: atom_id res chain seq x y z
N MET A 1 31.30 16.15 -28.85
CA MET A 1 31.40 15.05 -27.87
C MET A 1 30.27 14.08 -28.17
N GLU A 2 30.58 12.91 -28.71
CA GLU A 2 29.60 11.83 -28.88
C GLU A 2 29.52 11.05 -27.57
N PHE A 3 28.37 11.09 -26.90
CA PHE A 3 28.12 10.20 -25.78
C PHE A 3 27.86 8.78 -26.33
N PRO A 4 28.48 7.73 -25.78
CA PRO A 4 28.15 6.36 -26.17
C PRO A 4 26.67 6.10 -25.88
N SER A 5 25.97 5.50 -26.83
CA SER A 5 24.57 5.10 -26.64
C SER A 5 24.45 4.19 -25.40
N MET A 6 23.49 4.48 -24.53
CA MET A 6 23.21 3.68 -23.34
C MET A 6 23.09 2.19 -23.72
N PRO A 7 23.78 1.27 -23.02
CA PRO A 7 23.73 -0.15 -23.34
C PRO A 7 22.27 -0.64 -23.24
N ARG A 8 21.85 -1.39 -24.25
CA ARG A 8 20.48 -1.92 -24.29
C ARG A 8 20.32 -2.96 -23.18
N PRO A 9 19.23 -2.92 -22.40
CA PRO A 9 18.97 -3.94 -21.38
C PRO A 9 18.98 -5.32 -22.03
N ASP A 10 19.70 -6.26 -21.41
CA ASP A 10 19.71 -7.65 -21.86
C ASP A 10 18.31 -8.24 -21.67
N ARG A 11 17.71 -8.71 -22.78
CA ARG A 11 16.38 -9.30 -22.79
C ARG A 11 16.33 -10.64 -22.05
N SER A 12 17.48 -11.30 -21.85
CA SER A 12 17.58 -12.53 -21.07
C SER A 12 17.23 -12.30 -19.59
N LEU A 13 17.58 -11.12 -19.04
CA LEU A 13 17.25 -10.69 -17.68
C LEU A 13 15.76 -10.37 -17.48
N ILE A 14 15.02 -10.14 -18.57
CA ILE A 14 13.58 -9.87 -18.52
C ILE A 14 12.80 -11.18 -18.27
N SER A 15 13.38 -12.34 -18.60
CA SER A 15 12.69 -13.63 -18.47
C SER A 15 12.57 -14.16 -17.03
N GLU A 16 13.26 -13.55 -16.06
CA GLU A 16 13.12 -13.87 -14.63
C GLU A 16 12.20 -12.91 -13.88
N SER A 17 11.46 -12.02 -14.57
CA SER A 17 10.50 -11.14 -13.91
C SER A 17 9.28 -11.93 -13.44
N GLN A 18 9.40 -12.65 -12.33
CA GLN A 18 8.27 -12.82 -11.41
C GLN A 18 7.59 -11.45 -11.25
N ASN A 19 6.27 -11.42 -11.16
CA ASN A 19 5.52 -10.18 -10.97
C ASN A 19 6.10 -9.45 -9.75
N ARG A 20 6.91 -8.41 -10.00
CA ARG A 20 7.69 -7.72 -8.96
C ARG A 20 6.79 -7.20 -7.85
N LEU A 21 5.56 -6.79 -8.19
CA LEU A 21 4.58 -6.33 -7.21
C LEU A 21 4.16 -7.43 -6.25
N LEU A 22 4.03 -8.67 -6.74
CA LEU A 22 3.74 -9.83 -5.89
C LEU A 22 4.97 -10.22 -5.07
N HIS A 23 6.16 -10.22 -5.68
CA HIS A 23 7.40 -10.53 -4.98
C HIS A 23 7.64 -9.58 -3.81
N ASP A 24 7.56 -8.26 -4.06
CA ASP A 24 7.78 -7.24 -3.04
C ASP A 24 6.76 -7.38 -1.89
N GLU A 25 5.52 -7.76 -2.20
CA GLU A 25 4.47 -7.94 -1.20
C GLU A 25 4.62 -9.23 -0.38
N LEU A 26 5.15 -10.30 -0.97
CA LEU A 26 5.36 -11.57 -0.27
C LEU A 26 6.67 -11.61 0.53
N ASN A 27 7.57 -10.67 0.28
CA ASN A 27 8.91 -10.61 0.86
C ASN A 27 9.02 -9.70 2.11
N TYR A 28 7.91 -9.23 2.66
CA TYR A 28 7.92 -8.51 3.94
C TYR A 28 8.31 -9.40 5.13
N ASP A 29 8.98 -8.80 6.12
CA ASP A 29 9.28 -9.44 7.40
C ASP A 29 8.01 -9.58 8.25
N ARG A 30 7.46 -10.79 8.25
CA ARG A 30 6.19 -11.13 8.91
C ARG A 30 6.23 -10.96 10.43
N PRO A 31 7.23 -11.48 11.18
CA PRO A 31 7.38 -11.19 12.60
C PRO A 31 7.41 -9.69 12.93
N SER A 32 8.17 -8.90 12.17
CA SER A 32 8.25 -7.45 12.38
C SER A 32 6.91 -6.76 12.16
N LEU A 33 6.16 -7.15 11.13
CA LEU A 33 4.81 -6.63 10.87
C LEU A 33 3.79 -7.04 11.94
N ALA A 34 3.87 -8.27 12.46
CA ALA A 34 3.01 -8.71 13.56
C ALA A 34 3.28 -7.86 14.83
N ALA A 35 4.55 -7.61 15.14
CA ALA A 35 4.95 -6.75 16.24
C ALA A 35 4.48 -5.30 16.03
N GLU A 36 4.62 -4.76 14.82
CA GLU A 36 4.10 -3.43 14.46
C GLU A 36 2.58 -3.37 14.66
N HIS A 37 1.83 -4.36 14.16
CA HIS A 37 0.38 -4.40 14.32
C HIS A 37 -0.05 -4.40 15.81
N LEU A 38 0.58 -5.24 16.63
CA LEU A 38 0.31 -5.30 18.08
C LEU A 38 0.64 -3.97 18.78
N TYR A 39 1.76 -3.36 18.42
CA TYR A 39 2.13 -2.03 18.92
C TYR A 39 1.07 -1.00 18.56
N LEU A 40 0.70 -0.90 17.27
CA LEU A 40 -0.31 0.06 16.79
C LEU A 40 -1.64 -0.14 17.50
N LEU A 41 -2.12 -1.38 17.64
CA LEU A 41 -3.36 -1.68 18.37
C LEU A 41 -3.29 -1.25 19.84
N SER A 42 -2.14 -1.39 20.50
CA SER A 42 -1.99 -1.05 21.92
C SER A 42 -2.17 0.45 22.19
N THR A 43 -1.84 1.29 21.22
CA THR A 43 -1.88 2.77 21.32
C THR A 43 -3.07 3.40 20.62
N MET A 44 -3.93 2.60 19.97
CA MET A 44 -5.18 3.09 19.37
C MET A 44 -6.19 3.55 20.43
N THR A 45 -6.99 4.56 20.07
CA THR A 45 -8.21 4.88 20.82
C THR A 45 -9.24 3.76 20.69
N VAL A 46 -10.21 3.72 21.60
CA VAL A 46 -11.31 2.74 21.56
C VAL A 46 -12.06 2.79 20.22
N GLU A 47 -12.33 3.99 19.70
CA GLU A 47 -13.00 4.17 18.42
C GLU A 47 -12.18 3.62 17.23
N GLN A 48 -10.88 3.94 17.18
CA GLN A 48 -10.00 3.44 16.12
C GLN A 48 -9.86 1.92 16.16
N ARG A 49 -9.79 1.34 17.36
CA ARG A 49 -9.75 -0.11 17.56
C ARG A 49 -11.03 -0.79 17.05
N ASN A 50 -12.19 -0.26 17.41
CA ASN A 50 -13.48 -0.80 16.93
C ASN A 50 -13.57 -0.80 15.40
N ILE A 51 -13.08 0.26 14.74
CA ILE A 51 -13.02 0.34 13.27
C ILE A 51 -12.07 -0.72 12.71
N ASN A 52 -10.87 -0.86 13.29
CA ASN A 52 -9.89 -1.86 12.88
C ASN A 52 -10.48 -3.28 12.98
N GLU A 53 -11.06 -3.62 14.13
CA GLU A 53 -11.67 -4.93 14.39
C GLU A 53 -12.80 -5.24 13.41
N THR A 54 -13.68 -4.27 13.15
CA THR A 54 -14.79 -4.42 12.20
C THR A 54 -14.30 -4.79 10.80
N ILE A 55 -13.29 -4.07 10.30
CA ILE A 55 -12.73 -4.33 8.96
C ILE A 55 -11.96 -5.66 8.96
N MET A 56 -11.12 -5.91 9.95
CA MET A 56 -10.32 -7.13 10.05
C MET A 56 -11.19 -8.39 10.18
N GLN A 57 -12.34 -8.29 10.84
CA GLN A 57 -13.31 -9.37 10.90
C GLN A 57 -13.88 -9.68 9.51
N CYS A 58 -14.23 -8.66 8.73
CA CYS A 58 -14.74 -8.86 7.36
C CYS A 58 -13.69 -9.49 6.44
N VAL A 59 -12.42 -9.09 6.60
CA VAL A 59 -11.28 -9.69 5.87
C VAL A 59 -11.09 -11.15 6.29
N THR A 60 -11.06 -11.44 7.60
CA THR A 60 -10.80 -12.79 8.12
C THR A 60 -11.91 -13.79 7.78
N GLU A 61 -13.15 -13.31 7.67
CA GLU A 61 -14.30 -14.12 7.27
C GLU A 61 -14.52 -14.16 5.74
N ASP A 62 -13.62 -13.56 4.95
CA ASP A 62 -13.72 -13.47 3.48
C ASP A 62 -15.09 -12.97 2.98
N ARG A 63 -15.74 -12.09 3.76
CA ARG A 63 -17.05 -11.52 3.39
C ARG A 63 -16.93 -10.49 2.27
N GLY A 64 -15.72 -10.00 2.02
CA GLY A 64 -15.47 -8.83 1.18
C GLY A 64 -16.12 -7.57 1.76
N GLY A 65 -16.12 -6.50 0.96
CA GLY A 65 -16.81 -5.24 1.29
C GLY A 65 -16.03 -4.00 0.88
N VAL A 66 -16.73 -2.87 0.87
CA VAL A 66 -16.15 -1.54 0.64
C VAL A 66 -16.41 -0.69 1.87
N PHE A 67 -15.34 -0.15 2.45
CA PHE A 67 -15.40 0.67 3.65
C PHE A 67 -14.94 2.10 3.34
N PHE A 68 -15.67 3.08 3.86
CA PHE A 68 -15.27 4.48 3.80
C PHE A 68 -15.02 5.02 5.20
N LEU A 69 -13.76 5.24 5.54
CA LEU A 69 -13.36 5.82 6.81
C LEU A 69 -13.35 7.34 6.71
N TYR A 70 -14.35 7.98 7.32
CA TYR A 70 -14.48 9.43 7.37
C TYR A 70 -13.95 10.01 8.69
N GLY A 71 -13.39 11.21 8.64
CA GLY A 71 -12.95 11.95 9.82
C GLY A 71 -12.12 13.17 9.46
N TYR A 72 -12.03 14.13 10.37
CA TYR A 72 -11.26 15.37 10.18
C TYR A 72 -9.76 15.12 9.96
N GLY A 73 -9.04 16.15 9.51
CA GLY A 73 -7.58 16.11 9.46
C GLY A 73 -6.99 15.77 10.83
N GLY A 74 -5.93 14.96 10.87
CA GLY A 74 -5.24 14.62 12.12
C GLY A 74 -5.90 13.52 12.98
N THR A 75 -7.04 12.94 12.59
CA THR A 75 -7.72 11.90 13.39
C THR A 75 -7.10 10.49 13.30
N GLY A 76 -5.92 10.35 12.71
CA GLY A 76 -5.22 9.07 12.64
C GLY A 76 -5.80 8.05 11.65
N LYS A 77 -6.53 8.46 10.61
CA LYS A 77 -7.03 7.53 9.57
C LYS A 77 -5.93 6.65 8.96
N THR A 78 -4.79 7.27 8.62
CA THR A 78 -3.61 6.57 8.11
C THR A 78 -3.07 5.54 9.11
N TYR A 79 -3.20 5.81 10.41
CA TYR A 79 -2.78 4.92 11.48
C TYR A 79 -3.59 3.62 11.49
N ILE A 80 -4.90 3.71 11.30
CA ILE A 80 -5.80 2.55 11.15
C ILE A 80 -5.39 1.73 9.92
N TRP A 81 -5.21 2.38 8.76
CA TRP A 81 -4.83 1.68 7.53
C TRP A 81 -3.46 1.00 7.62
N ARG A 82 -2.49 1.62 8.29
CA ARG A 82 -1.19 0.98 8.57
C ARG A 82 -1.36 -0.29 9.40
N ALA A 83 -2.16 -0.25 10.47
CA ALA A 83 -2.35 -1.40 11.34
C ALA A 83 -3.07 -2.56 10.62
N ILE A 84 -4.10 -2.27 9.82
CA ILE A 84 -4.80 -3.26 8.99
C ILE A 84 -3.80 -3.91 8.02
N SER A 85 -3.04 -3.08 7.31
CA SER A 85 -2.08 -3.57 6.32
C SER A 85 -0.98 -4.43 6.96
N ALA A 86 -0.42 -4.00 8.09
CA ALA A 86 0.57 -4.78 8.84
C ALA A 86 0.01 -6.13 9.30
N CYS A 87 -1.24 -6.17 9.78
CA CYS A 87 -1.89 -7.42 10.18
C CYS A 87 -1.99 -8.40 9.00
N ILE A 88 -2.54 -7.95 7.87
CA ILE A 88 -2.77 -8.80 6.68
C ILE A 88 -1.42 -9.28 6.13
N ARG A 89 -0.45 -8.38 5.96
CA ARG A 89 0.89 -8.74 5.47
C ARG A 89 1.64 -9.67 6.41
N SER A 90 1.45 -9.57 7.73
CA SER A 90 2.06 -10.49 8.69
C SER A 90 1.59 -11.95 8.52
N LYS A 91 0.39 -12.14 7.95
CA LYS A 91 -0.14 -13.46 7.59
C LYS A 91 0.40 -13.98 6.24
N GLY A 92 1.19 -13.17 5.54
CA GLY A 92 1.71 -13.47 4.20
C GLY A 92 0.70 -13.21 3.09
N GLU A 93 -0.33 -12.43 3.36
CA GLU A 93 -1.35 -12.03 2.38
C GLU A 93 -0.96 -10.71 1.69
N ILE A 94 -1.61 -10.42 0.56
CA ILE A 94 -1.26 -9.31 -0.34
C ILE A 94 -2.15 -8.10 -0.05
N VAL A 95 -1.55 -6.92 0.16
CA VAL A 95 -2.27 -5.65 0.34
C VAL A 95 -1.82 -4.62 -0.70
N LEU A 96 -2.75 -4.14 -1.52
CA LEU A 96 -2.50 -3.08 -2.49
C LEU A 96 -2.79 -1.71 -1.89
N THR A 97 -1.78 -1.08 -1.29
CA THR A 97 -1.91 0.25 -0.70
C THR A 97 -1.73 1.35 -1.76
N VAL A 98 -2.79 2.13 -1.99
CA VAL A 98 -2.78 3.23 -2.95
C VAL A 98 -3.20 4.55 -2.30
N ALA A 99 -2.60 5.64 -2.79
CA ALA A 99 -2.98 7.01 -2.44
C ALA A 99 -3.17 7.85 -3.71
N SER A 100 -3.84 9.00 -3.59
CA SER A 100 -3.96 9.96 -4.70
C SER A 100 -2.64 10.70 -4.96
N SER A 101 -1.91 11.06 -3.91
CA SER A 101 -0.63 11.78 -4.01
C SER A 101 0.57 10.92 -3.62
N ALA A 102 1.73 11.25 -4.19
CA ALA A 102 2.98 10.57 -3.87
C ALA A 102 3.34 10.72 -2.38
N ILE A 103 3.17 11.91 -1.81
CA ILE A 103 3.45 12.18 -0.39
C ILE A 103 2.57 11.31 0.52
N ALA A 104 1.27 11.20 0.21
CA ALA A 104 0.36 10.37 1.00
C ALA A 104 0.71 8.88 0.91
N SER A 105 1.20 8.42 -0.25
CA SER A 105 1.61 7.02 -0.44
C SER A 105 2.77 6.61 0.47
N LEU A 106 3.68 7.52 0.80
CA LEU A 106 4.82 7.25 1.68
C LEU A 106 4.42 6.96 3.14
N LEU A 107 3.21 7.35 3.54
CA LEU A 107 2.75 7.17 4.91
C LEU A 107 2.34 5.73 5.23
N ILE A 108 2.21 4.87 4.21
CA ILE A 108 1.85 3.45 4.39
C ILE A 108 2.91 2.62 3.67
N PRO A 109 3.53 1.60 4.32
CA PRO A 109 4.51 0.74 3.67
C PRO A 109 3.97 0.14 2.36
N GLY A 110 4.79 0.10 1.31
CA GLY A 110 4.37 -0.39 -0.01
C GLY A 110 3.34 0.50 -0.71
N GLY A 111 3.12 1.72 -0.22
CA GLY A 111 2.20 2.68 -0.82
C GLY A 111 2.71 3.17 -2.17
N HIS A 112 1.80 3.23 -3.14
CA HIS A 112 2.01 3.85 -4.44
C HIS A 112 0.89 4.83 -4.76
N THR A 113 1.08 5.69 -5.76
CA THR A 113 -0.04 6.44 -6.30
C THR A 113 -0.97 5.52 -7.08
N ALA A 114 -2.27 5.78 -7.09
CA ALA A 114 -3.22 5.00 -7.91
C ALA A 114 -2.80 4.97 -9.39
N HIS A 115 -2.31 6.09 -9.91
CA HIS A 115 -1.77 6.20 -11.27
C HIS A 115 -0.64 5.20 -11.55
N SER A 116 0.36 5.15 -10.67
CA SER A 116 1.50 4.24 -10.85
C SER A 116 1.15 2.78 -10.55
N ARG A 117 0.27 2.52 -9.57
CA ARG A 117 -0.08 1.14 -9.17
C ARG A 117 -0.98 0.44 -10.18
N PHE A 118 -1.91 1.17 -10.78
CA PHE A 118 -2.87 0.63 -11.73
C PHE A 118 -2.58 1.00 -13.18
N ALA A 119 -1.44 1.66 -13.45
CA ALA A 119 -1.06 2.15 -14.78
C ALA A 119 -2.16 3.00 -15.44
N ILE A 120 -2.82 3.86 -14.65
CA ILE A 120 -3.88 4.75 -15.15
C ILE A 120 -3.20 5.84 -16.00
N PRO A 121 -3.56 5.98 -17.29
CA PRO A 121 -2.97 7.00 -18.14
C PRO A 121 -3.31 8.41 -17.64
N ILE A 122 -2.32 9.29 -17.65
CA ILE A 122 -2.52 10.70 -17.36
C ILE A 122 -2.88 11.38 -18.69
N ASN A 123 -4.14 11.79 -18.83
CA ASN A 123 -4.56 12.63 -19.95
C ASN A 123 -4.12 14.06 -19.63
N VAL A 124 -3.02 14.50 -20.26
CA VAL A 124 -2.54 15.87 -20.14
C VAL A 124 -3.36 16.73 -21.11
N ASN A 125 -4.32 17.48 -20.57
CA ASN A 125 -5.05 18.50 -21.33
C ASN A 125 -4.41 19.87 -21.06
N GLU A 126 -4.48 20.81 -22.02
CA GLU A 126 -3.87 22.16 -21.90
C GLU A 126 -4.36 22.97 -20.68
N ASP A 127 -5.49 22.59 -20.07
CA ASP A 127 -6.04 23.19 -18.84
C ASP A 127 -5.63 22.46 -17.54
N SER A 128 -4.70 21.51 -17.61
CA SER A 128 -4.20 20.80 -16.42
C SER A 128 -3.18 21.67 -15.71
N GLU A 129 -3.64 22.61 -14.88
CA GLU A 129 -2.75 23.43 -14.07
C GLU A 129 -2.02 22.58 -13.00
N GLU A 130 -0.74 22.89 -12.81
CA GLU A 130 0.19 22.31 -11.83
C GLU A 130 -0.26 22.44 -10.38
#